data_AF-A0A942SQP5-F1
#
_entry.id   AF-A0A942SQP5-F1
#
_cell.length_a   1.000
_cell.length_b   1.000
_cell.length_c   1.000
_cell.angle_alpha   90.00
_cell.angle_beta   90.00
_cell.angle_gamma   90.00
#
_symmetry.space_group_name_H-M   'P 1'
#
loop_
_entity.id
_entity.type
_entity.pdbx_description
1 polymer ?
#
loop_
_entity_poly.entity_id
_entity_poly.type
_entity_poly.pdbx_seq_one_letter_code
_entity_poly.pdbx_strand_id
1 'polypeptide(L)'
;MKLIRIALIMASVLLFSTVGHHYTEAASKTDSLVASAVKAAKVLSNATTVENKATGKNIPTKEYNDAKKKYNTALAAVKKQTGKQKSTNLSKLKDVKTKIDRGKKYIDAVTYGKKLLAKKATLDKYVKTGIMDTNTINAYTSLSSTLKSYAPKFTAVYGKKTQDKIKSLYKTPVDKVLSDLQYPVTVKQALNETNKLVKASAAPSKIADSYKKIVFNIDLIKQANYQKQLYSELHQLNEGIPENLNTGNLSNLMTIEAQFEQLDGLVSKGKSDEKVPGIYQSLKTGIADFNSSADQALLNKRFTRIMDQLKVSTSELKGMLTSAAVAKGVPPEIVKAIAVTENSKLQQFLTNGEVFKSDDNGYGIMQVTPTSEDDQRFNWDRVKYDLRYNIEVGIDILLEKWNYAFLTKPIIPTINKGEKNVLENWYFAIMAYNGLSFKNDPNKNSKAYQLKVYSNLKDRTMMEPEVMKGVVMTLDPITQLPSFQQKMSYSTKKRTLSTQLYKKDKQITLSAKANFRKVPSTVNNTPKSFPAGTKVTLLSGPIEDNSSANLFAWYKVSIKGTTGTWYLASSNLQ
;
A
#
# COMPACT_ATOMS: atom_id res chain seq x y z
N MET A 1 -105.31 -45.21 33.97
CA MET A 1 -104.17 -45.84 33.26
C MET A 1 -102.92 -44.98 33.55
N LYS A 2 -101.94 -45.56 34.28
CA LYS A 2 -100.55 -45.12 34.61
C LYS A 2 -100.26 -43.59 34.70
N LEU A 3 -100.12 -42.98 35.88
CA LEU A 3 -98.96 -42.95 36.83
C LEU A 3 -97.93 -41.84 36.55
N ILE A 4 -97.70 -41.02 37.60
CA ILE A 4 -96.46 -40.30 38.01
C ILE A 4 -96.23 -38.91 37.37
N ARG A 5 -95.75 -37.84 38.04
CA ARG A 5 -95.69 -37.27 39.41
C ARG A 5 -94.58 -36.17 39.33
N ILE A 6 -94.70 -35.10 40.13
CA ILE A 6 -93.63 -34.18 40.61
C ILE A 6 -93.16 -33.10 39.61
N ALA A 7 -92.90 -31.82 39.91
CA ALA A 7 -93.21 -30.86 40.98
C ALA A 7 -92.57 -29.49 40.57
N LEU A 8 -93.27 -28.37 40.85
CA LEU A 8 -92.80 -27.08 41.44
C LEU A 8 -91.27 -26.78 41.45
N ILE A 9 -90.73 -25.58 41.13
CA ILE A 9 -90.86 -24.28 41.83
C ILE A 9 -90.28 -23.11 40.97
N MET A 10 -90.88 -21.94 41.18
CA MET A 10 -90.58 -20.55 40.77
C MET A 10 -89.13 -20.01 40.87
N ALA A 11 -88.83 -18.95 40.09
CA ALA A 11 -88.00 -17.83 40.55
C ALA A 11 -88.23 -16.53 39.75
N SER A 12 -89.00 -15.63 40.37
CA SER A 12 -88.77 -14.17 40.52
C SER A 12 -88.12 -13.35 39.40
N VAL A 13 -88.94 -12.48 38.81
CA VAL A 13 -88.56 -11.25 38.10
C VAL A 13 -88.35 -10.12 39.12
N LEU A 14 -87.19 -9.48 39.09
CA LEU A 14 -86.90 -8.21 39.75
C LEU A 14 -86.38 -7.21 38.71
N LEU A 15 -86.99 -6.03 38.72
CA LEU A 15 -86.75 -4.89 37.84
C LEU A 15 -85.51 -4.08 38.25
N PHE A 16 -84.98 -3.35 37.25
CA PHE A 16 -84.04 -2.22 37.25
C PHE A 16 -82.53 -2.49 37.32
N SER A 17 -81.82 -2.21 36.21
CA SER A 17 -81.03 -0.98 36.11
C SER A 17 -80.51 -0.74 34.69
N THR A 18 -80.81 0.44 34.19
CA THR A 18 -80.27 1.09 33.00
C THR A 18 -78.79 1.43 33.20
N VAL A 19 -77.87 0.50 32.90
CA VAL A 19 -76.43 0.78 32.83
C VAL A 19 -75.75 0.23 31.56
N GLY A 20 -76.54 -0.19 30.57
CA GLY A 20 -76.03 -0.92 29.39
C GLY A 20 -75.60 -0.09 28.17
N HIS A 21 -75.88 1.22 28.11
CA HIS A 21 -75.70 1.99 26.85
C HIS A 21 -74.57 3.03 26.83
N HIS A 22 -74.00 3.43 27.97
CA HIS A 22 -72.87 4.38 27.99
C HIS A 22 -71.48 3.71 27.83
N TYR A 23 -71.35 2.41 28.10
CA TYR A 23 -70.05 1.72 28.04
C TYR A 23 -69.60 1.39 26.61
N THR A 24 -70.53 1.10 25.70
CA THR A 24 -70.23 0.68 24.32
C THR A 24 -69.73 1.85 23.46
N GLU A 25 -70.34 3.04 23.56
CA GLU A 25 -69.89 4.24 22.85
C GLU A 25 -68.54 4.76 23.37
N ALA A 26 -68.34 4.80 24.70
CA ALA A 26 -67.08 5.24 25.32
C ALA A 26 -65.91 4.29 24.99
N ALA A 27 -66.17 2.99 24.89
CA ALA A 27 -65.21 2.00 24.43
C ALA A 27 -64.82 2.23 22.95
N SER A 28 -65.80 2.48 22.06
CA SER A 28 -65.56 2.76 20.64
C SER A 28 -64.69 4.01 20.41
N LYS A 29 -64.92 5.08 21.18
CA LYS A 29 -64.13 6.32 21.12
C LYS A 29 -62.69 6.12 21.59
N THR A 30 -62.49 5.34 22.65
CA THR A 30 -61.15 5.02 23.17
C THR A 30 -60.35 4.18 22.18
N ASP A 31 -60.99 3.20 21.55
CA ASP A 31 -60.36 2.34 20.53
C ASP A 31 -59.93 3.14 19.30
N SER A 32 -60.72 4.13 18.89
CA SER A 32 -60.37 5.08 17.82
C SER A 32 -59.12 5.92 18.16
N LEU A 33 -59.02 6.40 19.40
CA LEU A 33 -57.83 7.12 19.87
C LEU A 33 -56.57 6.22 19.84
N VAL A 34 -56.70 4.96 20.27
CA VAL A 34 -55.61 3.97 20.20
C VAL A 34 -55.21 3.69 18.75
N ALA A 35 -56.17 3.50 17.85
CA ALA A 35 -55.91 3.31 16.42
C ALA A 35 -55.18 4.51 15.80
N SER A 36 -55.58 5.73 16.17
CA SER A 36 -54.91 6.97 15.76
C SER A 36 -53.46 7.04 16.26
N ALA A 37 -53.21 6.67 17.52
CA ALA A 37 -51.86 6.60 18.08
C ALA A 37 -50.99 5.54 17.37
N VAL A 38 -51.55 4.37 17.07
CA VAL A 38 -50.88 3.29 16.31
C VAL A 38 -50.50 3.78 14.90
N LYS A 39 -51.43 4.45 14.20
CA LYS A 39 -51.18 5.01 12.86
C LYS A 39 -50.05 6.05 12.89
N ALA A 40 -50.09 6.99 13.84
CA ALA A 40 -49.05 8.01 13.98
C ALA A 40 -47.67 7.40 14.31
N ALA A 41 -47.63 6.40 15.20
CA ALA A 41 -46.39 5.68 15.52
C ALA A 41 -45.82 4.91 14.32
N LYS A 42 -46.67 4.34 13.45
CA LYS A 42 -46.24 3.69 12.20
C LYS A 42 -45.63 4.71 11.23
N VAL A 43 -46.24 5.89 11.08
CA VAL A 43 -45.68 6.98 10.26
C VAL A 43 -44.30 7.40 10.76
N LEU A 44 -44.14 7.62 12.07
CA LEU A 44 -42.84 7.90 12.69
C LEU A 44 -41.83 6.77 12.41
N SER A 45 -42.21 5.52 12.67
CA SER A 45 -41.35 4.35 12.46
C SER A 45 -40.85 4.24 11.01
N ASN A 46 -41.70 4.54 10.03
CA ASN A 46 -41.32 4.57 8.62
C ASN A 46 -40.29 5.66 8.34
N ALA A 47 -40.46 6.84 8.94
CA ALA A 47 -39.55 7.96 8.79
C ALA A 47 -38.21 7.79 9.54
N THR A 48 -38.10 6.82 10.46
CA THR A 48 -36.90 6.60 11.29
C THR A 48 -36.20 5.27 11.02
N THR A 49 -36.67 4.49 10.04
CA THR A 49 -36.08 3.20 9.63
C THR A 49 -35.69 3.24 8.16
N VAL A 50 -34.43 2.99 7.84
CA VAL A 50 -33.86 3.09 6.48
C VAL A 50 -34.48 2.06 5.55
N GLU A 51 -34.77 0.87 6.06
CA GLU A 51 -35.48 -0.17 5.32
C GLU A 51 -36.88 0.27 4.86
N ASN A 52 -37.40 1.38 5.39
CA ASN A 52 -38.66 1.99 5.00
C ASN A 52 -38.41 3.30 4.23
N LYS A 53 -38.41 4.45 4.93
CA LYS A 53 -38.34 5.78 4.32
C LYS A 53 -37.25 6.68 4.91
N ALA A 54 -36.52 6.23 5.93
CA ALA A 54 -35.48 7.07 6.52
C ALA A 54 -34.28 7.19 5.58
N THR A 55 -33.78 8.41 5.42
CA THR A 55 -32.58 8.71 4.62
C THR A 55 -31.30 8.69 5.46
N GLY A 56 -31.44 8.68 6.79
CA GLY A 56 -30.35 8.99 7.73
C GLY A 56 -30.04 10.49 7.84
N LYS A 57 -30.70 11.34 7.04
CA LYS A 57 -30.55 12.81 7.04
C LYS A 57 -31.80 13.56 7.50
N ASN A 58 -32.96 12.97 7.28
CA ASN A 58 -34.25 13.53 7.68
C ASN A 58 -34.38 13.54 9.21
N ILE A 59 -35.10 14.53 9.74
CA ILE A 59 -35.39 14.69 11.18
C ILE A 59 -36.91 14.78 11.33
N PRO A 60 -37.62 13.67 11.65
CA PRO A 60 -39.08 13.61 11.65
C PRO A 60 -39.69 14.19 12.95
N THR A 61 -39.39 15.46 13.26
CA THR A 61 -39.87 16.14 14.47
C THR A 61 -41.39 16.26 14.49
N LYS A 62 -42.02 16.51 13.33
CA LYS A 62 -43.46 16.63 13.19
C LYS A 62 -44.15 15.31 13.52
N GLU A 63 -43.68 14.22 12.91
CA GLU A 63 -44.20 12.86 13.11
C GLU A 63 -43.97 12.39 14.56
N TYR A 64 -42.83 12.75 15.15
CA TYR A 64 -42.52 12.43 16.55
C TYR A 64 -43.48 13.13 17.53
N ASN A 65 -43.69 14.43 17.35
CA ASN A 65 -44.59 15.21 18.21
C ASN A 65 -46.04 14.76 18.07
N ASP A 66 -46.49 14.46 16.85
CA ASP A 66 -47.83 13.93 16.59
C ASP A 66 -48.05 12.56 17.25
N ALA A 67 -47.10 11.63 17.08
CA ALA A 67 -47.16 10.31 17.73
C ALA A 67 -47.17 10.42 19.26
N LYS A 68 -46.33 11.30 19.83
CA LYS A 68 -46.28 11.55 21.29
C LYS A 68 -47.60 12.13 21.81
N LYS A 69 -48.16 13.12 21.12
CA LYS A 69 -49.45 13.74 21.49
C LYS A 69 -50.56 12.69 21.48
N LYS A 70 -50.71 11.94 20.38
CA LYS A 70 -51.75 10.90 20.23
C LYS A 70 -51.58 9.76 21.23
N TYR A 71 -50.35 9.34 21.52
CA TYR A 71 -50.06 8.36 22.57
C TYR A 71 -50.55 8.83 23.94
N ASN A 72 -50.22 10.06 24.33
CA ASN A 72 -50.63 10.60 25.64
C ASN A 72 -52.15 10.71 25.76
N THR A 73 -52.82 11.21 24.71
CA THR A 73 -54.29 11.28 24.67
C THR A 73 -54.92 9.89 24.76
N ALA A 74 -54.44 8.92 23.99
CA ALA A 74 -54.94 7.54 24.03
C ALA A 74 -54.68 6.88 25.39
N LEU A 75 -53.50 7.08 25.98
CA LEU A 75 -53.14 6.52 27.29
C LEU A 75 -54.07 7.05 28.39
N ALA A 76 -54.37 8.36 28.39
CA ALA A 76 -55.30 8.97 29.34
C ALA A 76 -56.71 8.38 29.22
N ALA A 77 -57.18 8.11 27.99
CA ALA A 77 -58.48 7.47 27.76
C ALA A 77 -58.48 5.99 28.19
N VAL A 78 -57.46 5.21 27.82
CA VAL A 78 -57.34 3.78 28.15
C VAL A 78 -57.24 3.56 29.66
N LYS A 79 -56.62 4.47 30.42
CA LYS A 79 -56.57 4.37 31.89
C LYS A 79 -57.96 4.31 32.54
N LYS A 80 -58.97 4.93 31.90
CA LYS A 80 -60.38 4.94 32.34
C LYS A 80 -61.17 3.69 31.93
N GLN A 81 -60.62 2.85 31.04
CA GLN A 81 -61.24 1.57 30.68
C GLN A 81 -61.01 0.51 31.79
N THR A 82 -61.84 -0.54 31.78
CA THR A 82 -61.74 -1.71 32.66
C THR A 82 -61.75 -3.00 31.83
N GLY A 83 -61.42 -4.14 32.47
CA GLY A 83 -61.50 -5.47 31.85
C GLY A 83 -60.55 -5.72 30.67
N LYS A 84 -60.90 -6.70 29.84
CA LYS A 84 -60.07 -7.24 28.73
C LYS A 84 -59.68 -6.19 27.68
N GLN A 85 -60.56 -5.22 27.42
CA GLN A 85 -60.32 -4.16 26.44
C GLN A 85 -59.17 -3.24 26.87
N LYS A 86 -59.11 -2.90 28.17
CA LYS A 86 -58.01 -2.12 28.76
C LYS A 86 -56.66 -2.80 28.50
N SER A 87 -56.55 -4.09 28.82
CA SER A 87 -55.32 -4.86 28.65
C SER A 87 -54.88 -4.92 27.18
N THR A 88 -55.84 -5.11 26.28
CA THR A 88 -55.60 -5.12 24.82
C THR A 88 -55.04 -3.78 24.32
N ASN A 89 -55.66 -2.68 24.74
CA ASN A 89 -55.23 -1.34 24.34
C ASN A 89 -53.91 -0.91 24.97
N LEU A 90 -53.65 -1.28 26.23
CA LEU A 90 -52.35 -1.06 26.88
C LEU A 90 -51.22 -1.78 26.14
N SER A 91 -51.46 -3.01 25.65
CA SER A 91 -50.49 -3.75 24.83
C SER A 91 -50.17 -3.01 23.52
N LYS A 92 -51.19 -2.52 22.79
CA LYS A 92 -51.00 -1.68 21.60
C LYS A 92 -50.21 -0.41 21.91
N LEU A 93 -50.52 0.24 23.03
CA LEU A 93 -49.83 1.46 23.47
C LEU A 93 -48.37 1.20 23.88
N LYS A 94 -48.02 0.00 24.37
CA LYS A 94 -46.63 -0.39 24.63
C LYS A 94 -45.79 -0.42 23.34
N ASP A 95 -46.34 -0.95 22.25
CA ASP A 95 -45.68 -0.92 20.93
C ASP A 95 -45.56 0.52 20.39
N VAL A 96 -46.62 1.33 20.54
CA VAL A 96 -46.57 2.77 20.21
C VAL A 96 -45.44 3.48 20.96
N LYS A 97 -45.35 3.28 22.29
CA LYS A 97 -44.28 3.85 23.11
C LYS A 97 -42.89 3.41 22.65
N THR A 98 -42.73 2.13 22.32
CA THR A 98 -41.48 1.58 21.79
C THR A 98 -41.06 2.28 20.49
N LYS A 99 -42.00 2.52 19.56
CA LYS A 99 -41.74 3.24 18.31
C LYS A 99 -41.38 4.70 18.55
N ILE A 100 -42.04 5.37 19.50
CA ILE A 100 -41.71 6.74 19.91
C ILE A 100 -40.27 6.81 20.47
N ASP A 101 -39.89 5.87 21.34
CA ASP A 101 -38.56 5.84 21.95
C ASP A 101 -37.47 5.58 20.90
N ARG A 102 -37.72 4.67 19.96
CA ARG A 102 -36.82 4.44 18.82
C ARG A 102 -36.70 5.67 17.94
N GLY A 103 -37.82 6.34 17.65
CA GLY A 103 -37.84 7.57 16.87
C GLY A 103 -37.05 8.70 17.53
N LYS A 104 -37.13 8.84 18.86
CA LYS A 104 -36.31 9.80 19.62
C LYS A 104 -34.82 9.52 19.47
N LYS A 105 -34.40 8.24 19.59
CA LYS A 105 -32.99 7.84 19.42
C LYS A 105 -32.47 8.15 18.02
N TYR A 106 -33.28 7.91 16.99
CA TYR A 106 -32.96 8.31 15.61
C TYR A 106 -32.80 9.83 15.46
N ILE A 107 -33.77 10.61 15.93
CA ILE A 107 -33.74 12.08 15.89
C ILE A 107 -32.49 12.63 16.58
N ASP A 108 -32.16 12.10 17.76
CA ASP A 108 -30.96 12.47 18.50
C ASP A 108 -29.70 12.18 17.69
N ALA A 109 -29.56 10.95 17.18
CA ALA A 109 -28.39 10.56 16.40
C ALA A 109 -28.17 11.45 15.18
N VAL A 110 -29.23 11.78 14.42
CA VAL A 110 -29.12 12.68 13.26
C VAL A 110 -28.78 14.11 13.69
N THR A 111 -29.42 14.61 14.77
CA THR A 111 -29.19 15.97 15.27
C THR A 111 -27.76 16.16 15.79
N TYR A 112 -27.28 15.23 16.60
CA TYR A 112 -25.90 15.23 17.11
C TYR A 112 -24.89 14.96 15.99
N GLY A 113 -25.23 14.13 15.01
CA GLY A 113 -24.44 13.92 13.80
C GLY A 113 -24.22 15.21 13.01
N LYS A 114 -25.26 16.03 12.80
CA LYS A 114 -25.14 17.34 12.15
C LYS A 114 -24.24 18.31 12.94
N LYS A 115 -24.37 18.35 14.27
CA LYS A 115 -23.49 19.15 15.13
C LYS A 115 -22.02 18.71 15.01
N LEU A 116 -21.78 17.40 14.89
CA LEU A 116 -20.45 16.84 14.72
C LEU A 116 -19.84 17.24 13.36
N LEU A 117 -20.63 17.19 12.28
CA LEU A 117 -20.18 17.65 10.96
C LEU A 117 -19.90 19.16 10.92
N ALA A 118 -20.64 19.97 11.66
CA ALA A 118 -20.34 21.40 11.78
C ALA A 118 -18.95 21.64 12.42
N LYS A 119 -18.64 20.93 13.51
CA LYS A 119 -17.29 21.00 14.12
C LYS A 119 -16.20 20.46 13.20
N LYS A 120 -16.49 19.38 12.46
CA LYS A 120 -15.60 18.87 11.41
C LYS A 120 -15.31 19.94 10.36
N ALA A 121 -16.34 20.65 9.88
CA ALA A 121 -16.18 21.71 8.89
C ALA A 121 -15.31 22.86 9.42
N THR A 122 -15.40 23.20 10.71
CA THR A 122 -14.48 24.15 11.34
C THR A 122 -13.04 23.64 11.33
N LEU A 123 -12.81 22.38 11.72
CA LEU A 123 -11.48 21.77 11.68
C LEU A 123 -10.94 21.73 10.24
N ASP A 124 -11.76 21.34 9.26
CA ASP A 124 -11.37 21.27 7.86
C ASP A 124 -10.87 22.62 7.32
N LYS A 125 -11.40 23.75 7.81
CA LYS A 125 -10.90 25.10 7.44
C LYS A 125 -9.46 25.30 7.88
N TYR A 126 -9.12 24.91 9.10
CA TYR A 126 -7.75 25.00 9.59
C TYR A 126 -6.83 24.00 8.92
N VAL A 127 -7.32 22.78 8.68
CA VAL A 127 -6.54 21.74 7.99
C VAL A 127 -6.09 22.17 6.60
N LYS A 128 -6.95 22.90 5.87
CA LYS A 128 -6.64 23.44 4.55
C LYS A 128 -5.51 24.47 4.55
N THR A 129 -5.23 25.13 5.67
CA THR A 129 -4.11 26.08 5.76
C THR A 129 -2.76 25.36 5.71
N GLY A 130 -2.72 24.07 6.05
CA GLY A 130 -1.47 23.30 6.13
C GLY A 130 -0.59 23.70 7.32
N ILE A 131 -1.12 24.48 8.28
CA ILE A 131 -0.40 24.92 9.47
C ILE A 131 -0.96 24.20 10.71
N MET A 132 -0.09 23.61 11.53
CA MET A 132 -0.44 22.99 12.80
C MET A 132 -0.27 23.99 13.94
N ASP A 133 -1.28 24.85 14.11
CA ASP A 133 -1.32 25.92 15.11
C ASP A 133 -2.28 25.62 16.28
N THR A 134 -2.36 26.54 17.23
CA THR A 134 -3.28 26.46 18.38
C THR A 134 -4.74 26.34 17.95
N ASN A 135 -5.16 27.02 16.87
CA ASN A 135 -6.53 26.95 16.38
C ASN A 135 -6.88 25.54 15.87
N THR A 136 -5.96 24.93 15.14
CA THR A 136 -6.07 23.56 14.62
C THR A 136 -6.17 22.55 15.76
N ILE A 137 -5.30 22.66 16.77
CA ILE A 137 -5.30 21.79 17.95
C ILE A 137 -6.60 21.94 18.75
N ASN A 138 -7.07 23.17 18.95
CA ASN A 138 -8.32 23.45 19.67
C ASN A 138 -9.54 22.89 18.93
N ALA A 139 -9.60 23.08 17.60
CA ALA A 139 -10.67 22.53 16.77
C ALA A 139 -10.66 20.98 16.79
N TYR A 140 -9.48 20.37 16.68
CA TYR A 140 -9.30 18.92 16.78
C TYR A 140 -9.77 18.39 18.14
N THR A 141 -9.33 19.01 19.24
CA THR A 141 -9.68 18.62 20.61
C THR A 141 -11.17 18.78 20.86
N SER A 142 -11.77 19.86 20.38
CA SER A 142 -13.22 20.09 20.45
C SER A 142 -14.00 19.03 19.67
N LEU A 143 -13.54 18.65 18.47
CA LEU A 143 -14.19 17.62 17.66
C LEU A 143 -14.07 16.23 18.30
N SER A 144 -12.86 15.87 18.75
CA SER A 144 -12.56 14.59 19.39
C SER A 144 -13.39 14.36 20.66
N SER A 145 -13.42 15.36 21.56
CA SER A 145 -14.25 15.31 22.78
C SER A 145 -15.75 15.23 22.47
N THR A 146 -16.22 15.98 21.47
CA THR A 146 -17.62 15.93 21.02
C THR A 146 -17.99 14.58 20.45
N LEU A 147 -17.12 13.99 19.61
CA LEU A 147 -17.32 12.63 19.09
C LEU A 147 -17.43 11.62 20.23
N LYS A 148 -16.54 11.68 21.22
CA LYS A 148 -16.57 10.79 22.39
C LYS A 148 -17.92 10.89 23.13
N SER A 149 -18.44 12.10 23.32
CA SER A 149 -19.74 12.33 23.95
C SER A 149 -20.92 11.84 23.09
N TYR A 150 -20.85 12.00 21.77
CA TYR A 150 -21.98 11.72 20.87
C TYR A 150 -22.00 10.29 20.33
N ALA A 151 -20.87 9.58 20.35
CA ALA A 151 -20.74 8.22 19.82
C ALA A 151 -21.82 7.24 20.33
N PRO A 152 -22.21 7.23 21.63
CA PRO A 152 -23.28 6.36 22.13
C PRO A 152 -24.66 6.64 21.52
N LYS A 153 -24.91 7.85 20.99
CA LYS A 153 -26.18 8.17 20.34
C LYS A 153 -26.34 7.44 19.02
N PHE A 154 -25.25 7.21 18.30
CA PHE A 154 -25.28 6.43 17.06
C PHE A 154 -25.53 4.95 17.33
N THR A 155 -24.95 4.38 18.41
CA THR A 155 -25.18 2.98 18.77
C THR A 155 -26.58 2.74 19.34
N ALA A 156 -27.23 3.76 19.90
CA ALA A 156 -28.59 3.67 20.40
C ALA A 156 -29.67 3.56 19.30
N VAL A 157 -29.35 3.87 18.04
CA VAL A 157 -30.34 3.81 16.94
C VAL A 157 -30.76 2.36 16.68
N TYR A 158 -32.08 2.17 16.56
CA TYR A 158 -32.67 0.86 16.29
C TYR A 158 -32.53 0.47 14.81
N GLY A 159 -32.24 -0.82 14.57
CA GLY A 159 -32.05 -1.39 13.24
C GLY A 159 -30.60 -1.22 12.76
N LYS A 160 -29.94 -2.34 12.44
CA LYS A 160 -28.52 -2.36 12.05
C LYS A 160 -28.26 -1.54 10.79
N LYS A 161 -29.09 -1.68 9.75
CA LYS A 161 -28.94 -0.91 8.50
C LYS A 161 -29.13 0.60 8.73
N THR A 162 -30.11 0.97 9.56
CA THR A 162 -30.34 2.38 9.93
C THR A 162 -29.15 2.96 10.72
N GLN A 163 -28.66 2.21 11.70
CA GLN A 163 -27.47 2.57 12.47
C GLN A 163 -26.24 2.77 11.58
N ASP A 164 -25.97 1.83 10.67
CA ASP A 164 -24.80 1.89 9.78
C ASP A 164 -24.90 3.05 8.79
N LYS A 165 -26.10 3.34 8.28
CA LYS A 165 -26.32 4.50 7.43
C LYS A 165 -26.04 5.81 8.16
N ILE A 166 -26.46 5.96 9.42
CA ILE A 166 -26.16 7.15 10.22
C ILE A 166 -24.66 7.23 10.54
N LYS A 167 -24.03 6.13 10.96
CA LYS A 167 -22.58 6.09 11.25
C LYS A 167 -21.75 6.50 10.02
N SER A 168 -22.08 5.96 8.84
CA SER A 168 -21.38 6.30 7.59
C SER A 168 -21.55 7.77 7.19
N LEU A 169 -22.70 8.39 7.48
CA LEU A 169 -22.94 9.80 7.16
C LEU A 169 -22.23 10.77 8.11
N TYR A 170 -22.14 10.44 9.41
CA TYR A 170 -21.71 11.41 10.43
C TYR A 170 -20.44 11.01 11.18
N LYS A 171 -20.30 9.74 11.55
CA LYS A 171 -19.17 9.27 12.38
C LYS A 171 -17.94 8.99 11.53
N THR A 172 -18.09 8.22 10.44
CA THR A 172 -16.97 7.79 9.60
C THR A 172 -16.15 8.96 9.02
N PRO A 173 -16.75 10.04 8.48
CA PRO A 173 -15.96 11.17 8.00
C PRO A 173 -15.19 11.91 9.10
N VAL A 174 -15.71 11.88 10.33
CA VAL A 174 -15.10 12.52 11.50
C VAL A 174 -13.96 11.66 12.04
N ASP A 175 -14.18 10.35 12.17
CA ASP A 175 -13.12 9.40 12.53
C ASP A 175 -11.94 9.52 11.56
N LYS A 176 -12.22 9.65 10.26
CA LYS A 176 -11.18 9.82 9.24
C LYS A 176 -10.31 11.05 9.50
N VAL A 177 -10.91 12.24 9.65
CA VAL A 177 -10.11 13.46 9.86
C VAL A 177 -9.36 13.43 11.19
N LEU A 178 -9.94 12.85 12.24
CA LEU A 178 -9.26 12.72 13.52
C LEU A 178 -8.07 11.76 13.42
N SER A 179 -8.26 10.61 12.75
CA SER A 179 -7.18 9.65 12.50
C SER A 179 -6.07 10.24 11.63
N ASP A 180 -6.42 11.03 10.61
CA ASP A 180 -5.45 11.66 9.70
C ASP A 180 -4.60 12.73 10.44
N LEU A 181 -5.11 13.32 11.53
CA LEU A 181 -4.45 14.37 12.31
C LEU A 181 -3.87 13.91 13.65
N GLN A 182 -4.06 12.65 14.04
CA GLN A 182 -3.66 12.17 15.37
C GLN A 182 -2.16 12.42 15.65
N TYR A 183 -1.29 12.07 14.70
CA TYR A 183 0.16 12.20 14.86
C TYR A 183 0.64 13.65 14.86
N PRO A 184 0.27 14.51 13.89
CA PRO A 184 0.75 15.89 13.92
C PRO A 184 0.21 16.67 15.13
N VAL A 185 -1.01 16.37 15.61
CA VAL A 185 -1.51 16.98 16.87
C VAL A 185 -0.71 16.49 18.08
N THR A 186 -0.46 15.18 18.19
CA THR A 186 0.36 14.63 19.28
C THR A 186 1.76 15.23 19.30
N VAL A 187 2.41 15.34 18.14
CA VAL A 187 3.76 15.91 18.01
C VAL A 187 3.76 17.39 18.36
N LYS A 188 2.82 18.19 17.85
CA LYS A 188 2.73 19.61 18.18
C LYS A 188 2.48 19.86 19.67
N GLN A 189 1.58 19.06 20.28
CA GLN A 189 1.33 19.15 21.72
C GLN A 189 2.58 18.79 22.54
N ALA A 190 3.32 17.76 22.11
CA ALA A 190 4.56 17.37 22.75
C ALA A 190 5.66 18.44 22.61
N LEU A 191 5.83 19.03 21.42
CA LEU A 191 6.74 20.16 21.19
C LEU A 191 6.43 21.33 22.13
N ASN A 192 5.15 21.73 22.22
CA ASN A 192 4.71 22.81 23.09
C ASN A 192 5.00 22.52 24.57
N GLU A 193 4.69 21.30 25.03
CA GLU A 193 4.93 20.90 26.43
C GLU A 193 6.42 20.78 26.74
N THR A 194 7.21 20.19 25.83
CA THR A 194 8.67 20.10 26.01
C THR A 194 9.29 21.49 26.09
N ASN A 195 8.92 22.41 25.19
CA ASN A 195 9.41 23.79 25.22
C ASN A 195 9.04 24.51 26.53
N LYS A 196 7.81 24.29 27.04
CA LYS A 196 7.38 24.82 28.33
C LYS A 196 8.22 24.26 29.49
N LEU A 197 8.49 22.96 29.50
CA LEU A 197 9.30 22.30 30.53
C LEU A 197 10.76 22.77 30.51
N VAL A 198 11.34 22.95 29.31
CA VAL A 198 12.69 23.50 29.12
C VAL A 198 12.77 24.92 29.67
N LYS A 199 11.82 25.80 29.33
CA LYS A 199 11.75 27.17 29.86
C LYS A 199 11.58 27.25 31.37
N ALA A 200 10.95 26.24 31.97
CA ALA A 200 10.80 26.12 33.41
C ALA A 200 12.00 25.45 34.10
N SER A 201 13.07 25.12 33.37
CA SER A 201 14.22 24.35 33.86
C SER A 201 13.81 23.08 34.62
N ALA A 202 12.79 22.38 34.11
CA ALA A 202 12.30 21.16 34.71
C ALA A 202 13.38 20.04 34.68
N ALA A 203 13.23 19.04 35.53
CA ALA A 203 14.13 17.89 35.56
C ALA A 203 14.23 17.22 34.16
N PRO A 204 15.43 16.83 33.69
CA PRO A 204 15.64 16.23 32.38
C PRO A 204 14.74 15.03 32.08
N SER A 205 14.41 14.22 33.09
CA SER A 205 13.49 13.07 32.95
C SER A 205 12.07 13.49 32.53
N LYS A 206 11.55 14.60 33.05
CA LYS A 206 10.23 15.13 32.67
C LYS A 206 10.24 15.68 31.24
N ILE A 207 11.33 16.34 30.85
CA ILE A 207 11.53 16.84 29.49
C ILE A 207 11.58 15.64 28.53
N ALA A 208 12.34 14.59 28.88
CA ALA A 208 12.45 13.35 28.11
C ALA A 208 11.08 12.68 27.89
N ASP A 209 10.20 12.61 28.89
CA ASP A 209 8.86 12.01 28.74
C ASP A 209 8.00 12.71 27.68
N SER A 210 8.10 14.03 27.58
CA SER A 210 7.41 14.79 26.52
C SER A 210 8.12 14.67 25.18
N TYR A 211 9.46 14.81 25.16
CA TYR A 211 10.29 14.70 23.96
C TYR A 211 10.13 13.35 23.27
N LYS A 212 10.05 12.27 24.05
CA LYS A 212 9.79 10.90 23.60
C LYS A 212 8.58 10.81 22.66
N LYS A 213 7.50 11.56 22.93
CA LYS A 213 6.29 11.55 22.08
C LYS A 213 6.55 12.15 20.70
N ILE A 214 7.51 13.06 20.58
CA ILE A 214 7.95 13.63 19.30
C ILE A 214 8.65 12.55 18.49
N VAL A 215 9.72 11.97 19.05
CA VAL A 215 10.57 10.94 18.41
C VAL A 215 9.77 9.76 17.89
N PHE A 216 8.75 9.31 18.65
CA PHE A 216 7.96 8.15 18.26
C PHE A 216 6.90 8.41 17.19
N ASN A 217 6.57 9.66 16.89
CA ASN A 217 5.41 9.98 16.06
C ASN A 217 5.70 10.93 14.89
N ILE A 218 6.83 11.65 14.89
CA ILE A 218 7.10 12.69 13.89
C ILE A 218 7.14 12.13 12.45
N ASP A 219 7.78 10.99 12.24
CA ASP A 219 7.79 10.35 10.91
C ASP A 219 6.45 9.72 10.48
N LEU A 220 5.48 9.60 11.39
CA LEU A 220 4.16 9.05 11.09
C LEU A 220 3.22 10.12 10.49
N ILE A 221 3.69 11.37 10.43
CA ILE A 221 2.98 12.50 9.84
C ILE A 221 3.06 12.39 8.31
N LYS A 222 1.90 12.13 7.68
CA LYS A 222 1.83 11.94 6.21
C LYS A 222 1.72 13.24 5.42
N GLN A 223 1.19 14.30 6.01
CA GLN A 223 1.01 15.56 5.31
C GLN A 223 2.32 16.36 5.31
N ALA A 224 2.91 16.57 4.13
CA ALA A 224 4.23 17.17 3.98
C ALA A 224 4.36 18.55 4.65
N ASN A 225 3.33 19.40 4.60
CA ASN A 225 3.37 20.73 5.22
C ASN A 225 3.49 20.65 6.75
N TYR A 226 2.68 19.81 7.41
CA TYR A 226 2.81 19.57 8.85
C TYR A 226 4.15 18.92 9.20
N GLN A 227 4.59 17.94 8.43
CA GLN A 227 5.87 17.28 8.67
C GLN A 227 7.01 18.30 8.63
N LYS A 228 7.09 19.10 7.56
CA LYS A 228 8.09 20.16 7.40
C LYS A 228 8.05 21.19 8.53
N GLN A 229 6.85 21.68 8.88
CA GLN A 229 6.70 22.63 9.97
C GLN A 229 7.20 22.04 11.30
N LEU A 230 6.80 20.80 11.63
CA LEU A 230 7.07 20.20 12.93
C LEU A 230 8.52 19.74 13.08
N TYR A 231 9.23 19.34 12.00
CA TYR A 231 10.68 19.18 12.05
C TYR A 231 11.39 20.52 12.26
N SER A 232 10.96 21.58 11.58
CA SER A 232 11.55 22.92 11.79
C SER A 232 11.39 23.38 13.24
N GLU A 233 10.23 23.15 13.85
CA GLU A 233 10.02 23.45 15.27
C GLU A 233 10.82 22.52 16.21
N LEU A 234 11.02 21.26 15.84
CA LEU A 234 11.88 20.33 16.58
C LEU A 234 13.34 20.76 16.55
N HIS A 235 13.85 21.20 15.40
CA HIS A 235 15.21 21.75 15.29
C HIS A 235 15.38 22.99 16.18
N GLN A 236 14.45 23.93 16.11
CA GLN A 236 14.45 25.10 17.00
C GLN A 236 14.37 24.73 18.48
N LEU A 237 13.57 23.72 18.83
CA LEU A 237 13.52 23.21 20.19
C LEU A 237 14.86 22.61 20.61
N ASN A 238 15.48 21.78 19.76
CA ASN A 238 16.76 21.14 20.05
C ASN A 238 17.89 22.17 20.27
N GLU A 239 17.96 23.20 19.43
CA GLU A 239 18.90 24.32 19.59
C GLU A 239 18.66 25.11 20.87
N GLY A 240 17.39 25.17 21.33
CA GLY A 240 16.99 25.89 22.53
C GLY A 240 17.14 25.11 23.85
N ILE A 241 17.52 23.83 23.83
CA ILE A 241 17.74 23.02 25.04
C ILE A 241 19.16 23.29 25.58
N PRO A 242 19.30 23.85 26.81
CA PRO A 242 20.61 24.04 27.43
C PRO A 242 21.35 22.72 27.67
N GLU A 243 22.69 22.75 27.56
CA GLU A 243 23.55 21.58 27.71
C GLU A 243 23.36 20.87 29.07
N ASN A 244 23.17 21.63 30.15
CA ASN A 244 22.95 21.07 31.49
C ASN A 244 21.60 20.32 31.62
N LEU A 245 20.64 20.57 30.73
CA LEU A 245 19.38 19.82 30.65
C LEU A 245 19.48 18.63 29.69
N ASN A 246 20.41 18.67 28.72
CA ASN A 246 20.65 17.63 27.73
C ASN A 246 21.45 16.45 28.31
N THR A 247 20.87 15.74 29.26
CA THR A 247 21.52 14.61 29.94
C THR A 247 20.62 13.38 30.02
N GLY A 248 21.22 12.21 30.28
CA GLY A 248 20.51 10.94 30.45
C GLY A 248 19.59 10.60 29.27
N ASN A 249 18.35 10.20 29.58
CA ASN A 249 17.38 9.76 28.56
C ASN A 249 17.04 10.84 27.52
N LEU A 250 17.10 12.13 27.88
CA LEU A 250 16.84 13.21 26.92
C LEU A 250 17.92 13.23 25.84
N SER A 251 19.19 13.17 26.24
CA SER A 251 20.34 13.13 25.33
C SER A 251 20.31 11.93 24.39
N ASN A 252 19.95 10.76 24.93
CA ASN A 252 19.79 9.54 24.11
C ASN A 252 18.68 9.68 23.06
N LEU A 253 17.53 10.26 23.44
CA LEU A 253 16.42 10.50 22.52
C LEU A 253 16.78 11.53 21.43
N MET A 254 17.45 12.62 21.79
CA MET A 254 17.90 13.65 20.83
C MET A 254 18.92 13.07 19.84
N THR A 255 19.86 12.26 20.32
CA THR A 255 20.87 11.61 19.48
C THR A 255 20.23 10.63 18.49
N ILE A 256 19.34 9.77 18.95
CA ILE A 256 18.63 8.83 18.07
C ILE A 256 17.75 9.55 17.06
N GLU A 257 17.07 10.62 17.45
CA GLU A 257 16.26 11.40 16.53
C GLU A 257 17.09 11.98 15.39
N ALA A 258 18.23 12.61 15.73
CA ALA A 258 19.15 13.15 14.73
C ALA A 258 19.66 12.07 13.76
N GLN A 259 19.96 10.88 14.28
CA GLN A 259 20.39 9.75 13.46
C GLN A 259 19.27 9.20 12.58
N PHE A 260 18.03 9.15 13.06
CA PHE A 260 16.89 8.75 12.22
C PHE A 260 16.64 9.76 11.10
N GLU A 261 16.70 11.05 11.40
CA GLU A 261 16.54 12.09 10.38
C GLU A 261 17.64 12.00 9.32
N GLN A 262 18.90 11.86 9.73
CA GLN A 262 20.02 11.64 8.81
C GLN A 262 19.81 10.39 7.96
N LEU A 263 19.43 9.26 8.59
CA LEU A 263 19.20 8.02 7.88
C LEU A 263 18.07 8.17 6.83
N ASP A 264 16.94 8.74 7.20
CA ASP A 264 15.78 8.96 6.31
C ASP A 264 16.13 9.88 5.13
N GLY A 265 17.01 10.87 5.34
CA GLY A 265 17.50 11.75 4.28
C GLY A 265 18.49 11.09 3.31
N LEU A 266 19.18 10.03 3.73
CA LEU A 266 20.21 9.34 2.95
C LEU A 266 19.70 8.11 2.20
N VAL A 267 18.55 7.57 2.57
CA VAL A 267 17.98 6.38 1.93
C VAL A 267 16.78 6.73 1.06
N SER A 268 16.72 6.14 -0.12
CA SER A 268 15.52 6.14 -0.95
C SER A 268 15.51 4.91 -1.86
N LYS A 269 14.45 4.71 -2.64
CA LYS A 269 14.30 3.52 -3.48
C LYS A 269 15.50 3.32 -4.42
N GLY A 270 16.30 2.29 -4.13
CA GLY A 270 17.50 1.97 -4.91
C GLY A 270 18.66 2.95 -4.73
N LYS A 271 18.66 3.79 -3.69
CA LYS A 271 19.75 4.73 -3.40
C LYS A 271 20.10 4.74 -1.91
N SER A 272 21.39 4.64 -1.62
CA SER A 272 21.95 4.67 -0.26
C SER A 272 23.05 5.75 -0.21
N ASP A 273 23.88 5.72 0.83
CA ASP A 273 25.03 6.61 1.03
C ASP A 273 26.12 5.91 1.87
N GLU A 274 27.39 6.34 1.74
CA GLU A 274 28.52 5.78 2.48
C GLU A 274 28.38 5.89 4.01
N LYS A 275 27.59 6.84 4.50
CA LYS A 275 27.35 7.04 5.94
C LYS A 275 26.30 6.08 6.50
N VAL A 276 25.45 5.53 5.64
CA VAL A 276 24.31 4.68 6.05
C VAL A 276 24.74 3.47 6.88
N PRO A 277 25.80 2.70 6.54
CA PRO A 277 26.25 1.59 7.37
C PRO A 277 26.65 1.99 8.80
N GLY A 278 27.32 3.12 8.96
CA GLY A 278 27.71 3.65 10.27
C GLY A 278 26.51 4.05 11.12
N ILE A 279 25.58 4.81 10.52
CA ILE A 279 24.33 5.23 11.18
C ILE A 279 23.46 4.01 11.53
N TYR A 280 23.39 3.02 10.63
CA TYR A 280 22.67 1.77 10.84
C TYR A 280 23.15 1.04 12.10
N GLN A 281 24.47 0.88 12.28
CA GLN A 281 25.02 0.22 13.46
C GLN A 281 24.81 1.04 14.72
N SER A 282 25.03 2.35 14.64
CA SER A 282 24.82 3.24 15.79
C SER A 282 23.37 3.24 16.27
N LEU A 283 22.40 3.31 15.36
CA LEU A 283 20.98 3.21 15.69
C LEU A 283 20.63 1.84 16.28
N LYS A 284 21.16 0.74 15.75
CA LYS A 284 20.92 -0.59 16.32
C LYS A 284 21.35 -0.69 17.77
N THR A 285 22.56 -0.23 18.08
CA THR A 285 23.08 -0.20 19.46
C THR A 285 22.26 0.76 20.31
N GLY A 286 22.06 2.00 19.85
CA GLY A 286 21.33 3.01 20.61
C GLY A 286 19.89 2.60 20.92
N ILE A 287 19.21 1.90 20.01
CA ILE A 287 17.86 1.35 20.27
C ILE A 287 17.91 0.25 21.33
N ALA A 288 18.92 -0.64 21.29
CA ALA A 288 19.06 -1.73 22.24
C ALA A 288 19.29 -1.24 23.68
N ASP A 289 19.89 -0.06 23.84
CA ASP A 289 20.17 0.55 25.15
C ASP A 289 18.93 1.12 25.86
N PHE A 290 17.75 1.14 25.22
CA PHE A 290 16.52 1.58 25.88
C PHE A 290 15.98 0.50 26.83
N ASN A 291 15.77 0.84 28.11
CA ASN A 291 15.26 -0.11 29.11
C ASN A 291 13.85 -0.66 28.82
N SER A 292 13.02 0.07 28.07
CA SER A 292 11.64 -0.32 27.77
C SER A 292 11.57 -1.14 26.48
N SER A 293 11.21 -2.42 26.59
CA SER A 293 11.01 -3.28 25.40
C SER A 293 9.91 -2.76 24.45
N ALA A 294 8.92 -2.04 24.98
CA ALA A 294 7.89 -1.40 24.15
C ALA A 294 8.48 -0.23 23.33
N ASP A 295 9.39 0.54 23.92
CA ASP A 295 10.07 1.63 23.23
C ASP A 295 11.00 1.08 22.15
N GLN A 296 11.79 0.05 22.48
CA GLN A 296 12.63 -0.66 21.52
C GLN A 296 11.81 -1.15 20.33
N ALA A 297 10.64 -1.77 20.56
CA ALA A 297 9.79 -2.25 19.49
C ALA A 297 9.30 -1.13 18.56
N LEU A 298 8.95 0.03 19.12
CA LEU A 298 8.52 1.19 18.34
C LEU A 298 9.68 1.82 17.53
N LEU A 299 10.88 1.96 18.12
CA LEU A 299 12.06 2.47 17.42
C LEU A 299 12.51 1.50 16.33
N ASN A 300 12.53 0.20 16.60
CA ASN A 300 12.85 -0.83 15.59
C ASN A 300 11.86 -0.82 14.42
N LYS A 301 10.57 -0.55 14.69
CA LYS A 301 9.57 -0.38 13.63
C LYS A 301 9.85 0.88 12.79
N ARG A 302 10.25 1.99 13.43
CA ARG A 302 10.67 3.22 12.74
C ARG A 302 11.89 2.96 11.86
N PHE A 303 12.93 2.36 12.42
CA PHE A 303 14.16 1.96 11.74
C PHE A 303 13.90 1.07 10.53
N THR A 304 13.11 0.00 10.71
CA THR A 304 12.75 -0.92 9.62
C THR A 304 12.03 -0.20 8.50
N ARG A 305 11.08 0.71 8.82
CA ARG A 305 10.36 1.48 7.81
C ARG A 305 11.28 2.39 7.00
N ILE A 306 12.28 3.01 7.63
CA ILE A 306 13.27 3.85 6.93
C ILE A 306 14.14 2.98 6.02
N MET A 307 14.72 1.89 6.55
CA MET A 307 15.55 0.98 5.74
C MET A 307 14.77 0.27 4.62
N ASP A 308 13.48 0.03 4.81
CA ASP A 308 12.59 -0.53 3.78
C ASP A 308 12.45 0.39 2.56
N GLN A 309 12.74 1.68 2.69
CA GLN A 309 12.73 2.61 1.55
C GLN A 309 13.81 2.25 0.52
N LEU A 310 14.91 1.60 0.91
CA LEU A 310 15.95 1.12 -0.02
C LEU A 310 15.46 0.02 -0.95
N LYS A 311 14.45 -0.76 -0.52
CA LYS A 311 14.02 -1.98 -1.21
C LYS A 311 13.46 -1.68 -2.59
N VAL A 312 13.92 -2.45 -3.57
CA VAL A 312 13.43 -2.45 -4.94
C VAL A 312 12.85 -3.83 -5.22
N SER A 313 11.63 -3.90 -5.75
CA SER A 313 11.04 -5.19 -6.12
C SER A 313 11.76 -5.80 -7.33
N THR A 314 11.74 -7.13 -7.46
CA THR A 314 12.33 -7.83 -8.61
C THR A 314 11.79 -7.30 -9.95
N SER A 315 10.49 -6.99 -10.04
CA SER A 315 9.89 -6.41 -11.24
C SER A 315 10.46 -5.04 -11.56
N GLU A 316 10.57 -4.14 -10.57
CA GLU A 316 11.14 -2.80 -10.78
C GLU A 316 12.61 -2.87 -11.18
N LEU A 317 13.39 -3.73 -10.55
CA LEU A 317 14.80 -3.93 -10.86
C LEU A 317 15.00 -4.47 -12.28
N LYS A 318 14.24 -5.51 -12.68
CA LYS A 318 14.26 -5.99 -14.07
C LYS A 318 13.81 -4.89 -15.04
N GLY A 319 12.88 -4.05 -14.61
CA GLY A 319 12.41 -2.90 -15.39
C GLY A 319 13.51 -1.88 -15.63
N MET A 320 14.35 -1.61 -14.61
CA MET A 320 15.53 -0.73 -14.74
C MET A 320 16.56 -1.32 -15.70
N LEU A 321 16.90 -2.61 -15.56
CA LEU A 321 17.81 -3.32 -16.48
C LEU A 321 17.31 -3.26 -17.93
N THR A 322 16.04 -3.60 -18.15
CA THR A 322 15.41 -3.58 -19.48
C THR A 322 15.38 -2.17 -20.06
N SER A 323 14.99 -1.17 -19.28
CA SER A 323 14.91 0.22 -19.77
C SER A 323 16.28 0.77 -20.16
N ALA A 324 17.30 0.53 -19.33
CA ALA A 324 18.66 0.97 -19.61
C ALA A 324 19.26 0.23 -20.84
N ALA A 325 18.98 -1.07 -20.99
CA ALA A 325 19.41 -1.85 -22.15
C ALA A 325 18.77 -1.34 -23.46
N VAL A 326 17.45 -1.14 -23.46
CA VAL A 326 16.68 -0.61 -24.60
C VAL A 326 17.21 0.77 -25.01
N ALA A 327 17.46 1.66 -24.04
CA ALA A 327 17.96 3.00 -24.30
C ALA A 327 19.30 3.01 -25.06
N LYS A 328 20.13 1.98 -24.88
CA LYS A 328 21.44 1.85 -25.53
C LYS A 328 21.45 0.83 -26.69
N GLY A 329 20.28 0.31 -27.08
CA GLY A 329 20.14 -0.66 -28.16
C GLY A 329 20.78 -2.02 -27.87
N VAL A 330 20.93 -2.37 -26.59
CA VAL A 330 21.43 -3.67 -26.13
C VAL A 330 20.24 -4.59 -25.87
N PRO A 331 20.27 -5.87 -26.29
CA PRO A 331 19.22 -6.82 -25.93
C PRO A 331 19.02 -6.93 -24.41
N PRO A 332 17.82 -6.65 -23.88
CA PRO A 332 17.52 -6.81 -22.46
C PRO A 332 17.75 -8.23 -21.94
N GLU A 333 17.60 -9.25 -22.80
CA GLU A 333 17.92 -10.63 -22.48
C GLU A 333 19.38 -10.79 -22.03
N ILE A 334 20.32 -10.19 -22.75
CA ILE A 334 21.76 -10.26 -22.45
C ILE A 334 22.05 -9.56 -21.12
N VAL A 335 21.57 -8.33 -20.95
CA VAL A 335 21.84 -7.53 -19.74
C VAL A 335 21.31 -8.23 -18.49
N LYS A 336 20.09 -8.78 -18.54
CA LYS A 336 19.51 -9.54 -17.41
C LYS A 336 20.26 -10.84 -17.14
N ALA A 337 20.73 -11.55 -18.18
CA ALA A 337 21.51 -12.76 -18.02
C ALA A 337 22.90 -12.49 -17.42
N ILE A 338 23.52 -11.37 -17.78
CA ILE A 338 24.76 -10.87 -17.14
C ILE A 338 24.50 -10.57 -15.67
N ALA A 339 23.50 -9.73 -15.36
CA ALA A 339 23.19 -9.34 -13.97
C ALA A 339 22.99 -10.54 -13.02
N VAL A 340 22.37 -11.62 -13.51
CA VAL A 340 22.16 -12.86 -12.73
C VAL A 340 23.44 -13.69 -12.61
N THR A 341 24.28 -13.68 -13.65
CA THR A 341 25.58 -14.36 -13.63
C THR A 341 26.53 -13.69 -12.64
N GLU A 342 26.52 -12.36 -12.62
CA GLU A 342 27.25 -11.52 -11.67
C GLU A 342 26.71 -11.67 -10.24
N ASN A 343 25.39 -11.60 -10.11
CA ASN A 343 24.72 -11.56 -8.84
C ASN A 343 23.38 -12.30 -8.90
N SER A 344 23.39 -13.59 -8.53
CA SER A 344 22.19 -14.44 -8.59
C SER A 344 21.03 -13.95 -7.71
N LYS A 345 21.30 -13.10 -6.71
CA LYS A 345 20.31 -12.46 -5.85
C LYS A 345 19.80 -11.12 -6.38
N LEU A 346 20.39 -10.60 -7.45
CA LEU A 346 20.09 -9.28 -8.00
C LEU A 346 20.18 -8.18 -6.94
N GLN A 347 21.23 -8.22 -6.12
CA GLN A 347 21.36 -7.40 -4.92
C GLN A 347 22.28 -6.19 -5.15
N GLN A 348 21.74 -4.97 -5.01
CA GLN A 348 22.58 -3.77 -5.00
C GLN A 348 23.17 -3.49 -3.61
N PHE A 349 22.34 -3.61 -2.57
CA PHE A 349 22.69 -3.22 -1.20
C PHE A 349 22.52 -4.40 -0.23
N LEU A 350 23.40 -4.45 0.76
CA LEU A 350 23.23 -5.23 1.98
C LEU A 350 22.13 -4.62 2.86
N THR A 351 21.72 -5.34 3.91
CA THR A 351 20.64 -4.88 4.80
C THR A 351 20.99 -3.63 5.60
N ASN A 352 22.28 -3.32 5.75
CA ASN A 352 22.80 -2.10 6.37
C ASN A 352 22.96 -0.92 5.37
N GLY A 353 22.50 -1.06 4.12
CA GLY A 353 22.62 -0.03 3.09
C GLY A 353 23.98 0.04 2.40
N GLU A 354 24.94 -0.79 2.79
CA GLU A 354 26.23 -0.88 2.10
C GLU A 354 26.09 -1.52 0.73
N VAL A 355 26.91 -1.10 -0.24
CA VAL A 355 26.93 -1.75 -1.55
C VAL A 355 27.33 -3.22 -1.41
N PHE A 356 26.63 -4.10 -2.12
CA PHE A 356 27.09 -5.47 -2.27
C PHE A 356 28.41 -5.50 -3.03
N LYS A 357 29.43 -6.11 -2.43
CA LYS A 357 30.78 -6.21 -2.98
C LYS A 357 31.22 -7.68 -3.00
N SER A 358 31.70 -8.16 -4.15
CA SER A 358 32.31 -9.48 -4.31
C SER A 358 33.79 -9.49 -3.92
N ASP A 359 34.37 -10.69 -3.84
CA ASP A 359 35.78 -10.92 -3.53
C ASP A 359 36.74 -10.27 -4.55
N ASP A 360 36.30 -10.08 -5.80
CA ASP A 360 37.06 -9.39 -6.86
C ASP A 360 36.80 -7.88 -6.92
N ASN A 361 36.23 -7.30 -5.86
CA ASN A 361 35.93 -5.88 -5.70
C ASN A 361 34.89 -5.29 -6.66
N GLY A 362 34.07 -6.13 -7.31
CA GLY A 362 32.93 -5.66 -8.11
C GLY A 362 31.81 -5.08 -7.25
N TYR A 363 31.29 -3.92 -7.66
CA TYR A 363 30.23 -3.23 -6.93
C TYR A 363 28.84 -3.48 -7.50
N GLY A 364 27.90 -3.83 -6.64
CA GLY A 364 26.46 -3.80 -6.88
C GLY A 364 25.97 -4.88 -7.85
N ILE A 365 24.81 -4.65 -8.44
CA ILE A 365 24.12 -5.66 -9.24
C ILE A 365 24.86 -6.06 -10.52
N MET A 366 25.55 -5.11 -11.17
CA MET A 366 26.30 -5.36 -12.39
C MET A 366 27.78 -5.70 -12.14
N GLN A 367 28.20 -5.75 -10.86
CA GLN A 367 29.58 -6.02 -10.42
C GLN A 367 30.60 -5.12 -11.16
N VAL A 368 30.35 -3.81 -11.12
CA VAL A 368 31.21 -2.82 -11.76
C VAL A 368 32.51 -2.70 -10.95
N THR A 369 33.66 -2.96 -11.58
CA THR A 369 34.97 -3.02 -10.91
C THR A 369 35.91 -1.92 -11.40
N PRO A 370 36.55 -1.15 -10.49
CA PRO A 370 37.62 -0.22 -10.85
C PRO A 370 38.81 -0.95 -11.47
N THR A 371 39.45 -0.36 -12.49
CA THR A 371 40.66 -0.95 -13.07
C THR A 371 41.94 -0.63 -12.30
N SER A 372 41.88 0.35 -11.40
CA SER A 372 42.95 0.79 -10.51
C SER A 372 42.36 1.61 -9.36
N GLU A 373 43.16 1.91 -8.34
CA GLU A 373 42.75 2.80 -7.24
C GLU A 373 42.42 4.22 -7.75
N ASP A 374 43.15 4.69 -8.77
CA ASP A 374 42.95 6.00 -9.40
C ASP A 374 41.99 5.98 -10.61
N ASP A 375 41.15 4.96 -10.76
CA ASP A 375 40.20 4.89 -11.88
C ASP A 375 39.18 6.06 -11.80
N GLN A 376 39.27 7.02 -12.71
CA GLN A 376 38.36 8.19 -12.77
C GLN A 376 37.30 8.09 -13.87
N ARG A 377 37.12 6.91 -14.50
CA ARG A 377 36.18 6.74 -15.61
C ARG A 377 34.71 6.99 -15.22
N PHE A 378 34.38 6.78 -13.95
CA PHE A 378 33.01 6.90 -13.43
C PHE A 378 32.98 7.62 -12.09
N ASN A 379 31.81 8.13 -11.72
CA ASN A 379 31.57 8.55 -10.34
C ASN A 379 31.37 7.30 -9.46
N TRP A 380 32.42 6.86 -8.78
CA TRP A 380 32.41 5.62 -8.00
C TRP A 380 31.44 5.63 -6.82
N ASP A 381 31.16 6.78 -6.22
CA ASP A 381 30.17 6.88 -5.15
C ASP A 381 28.77 6.60 -5.69
N ARG A 382 28.46 7.10 -6.89
CA ARG A 382 27.20 6.74 -7.57
C ARG A 382 27.20 5.28 -8.03
N VAL A 383 28.32 4.71 -8.46
CA VAL A 383 28.38 3.27 -8.80
C VAL A 383 28.02 2.41 -7.59
N LYS A 384 28.50 2.80 -6.40
CA LYS A 384 28.22 2.09 -5.15
C LYS A 384 26.78 2.32 -4.69
N TYR A 385 26.33 3.57 -4.69
CA TYR A 385 25.16 4.01 -3.94
C TYR A 385 23.94 4.47 -4.76
N ASP A 386 23.99 4.37 -6.10
CA ASP A 386 22.84 4.61 -6.99
C ASP A 386 22.63 3.38 -7.90
N LEU A 387 21.61 2.57 -7.62
CA LEU A 387 21.29 1.35 -8.39
C LEU A 387 21.16 1.62 -9.89
N ARG A 388 20.52 2.74 -10.27
CA ARG A 388 20.33 3.05 -11.70
C ARG A 388 21.66 3.35 -12.36
N TYR A 389 22.51 4.12 -11.69
CA TYR A 389 23.83 4.45 -12.20
C TYR A 389 24.73 3.20 -12.28
N ASN A 390 24.68 2.29 -11.28
CA ASN A 390 25.37 1.00 -11.35
C ASN A 390 24.98 0.19 -12.59
N ILE A 391 23.67 0.11 -12.87
CA ILE A 391 23.14 -0.56 -14.07
C ILE A 391 23.63 0.12 -15.35
N GLU A 392 23.52 1.44 -15.43
CA GLU A 392 23.93 2.22 -16.59
C GLU A 392 25.41 2.02 -16.91
N VAL A 393 26.29 2.12 -15.90
CA VAL A 393 27.73 1.94 -16.02
C VAL A 393 28.08 0.50 -16.42
N GLY A 394 27.44 -0.51 -15.84
CA GLY A 394 27.62 -1.90 -16.26
C GLY A 394 27.29 -2.09 -17.75
N ILE A 395 26.22 -1.47 -18.24
CA ILE A 395 25.88 -1.54 -19.67
C ILE A 395 26.89 -0.73 -20.54
N ASP A 396 27.41 0.39 -20.04
CA ASP A 396 28.46 1.14 -20.75
C ASP A 396 29.74 0.32 -20.90
N ILE A 397 30.15 -0.38 -19.84
CA ILE A 397 31.30 -1.30 -19.91
C ILE A 397 31.02 -2.42 -20.93
N LEU A 398 29.83 -3.02 -20.93
CA LEU A 398 29.46 -4.03 -21.93
C LEU A 398 29.54 -3.48 -23.37
N LEU A 399 29.11 -2.24 -23.59
CA LEU A 399 29.18 -1.57 -24.89
C LEU A 399 30.62 -1.21 -25.29
N GLU A 400 31.45 -0.81 -24.32
CA GLU A 400 32.89 -0.65 -24.52
C GLU A 400 33.49 -1.96 -25.02
N LYS A 401 33.16 -3.09 -24.37
CA LYS A 401 33.64 -4.42 -24.78
C LYS A 401 33.09 -4.85 -26.13
N TRP A 402 31.84 -4.52 -26.45
CA TRP A 402 31.28 -4.72 -27.78
C TRP A 402 32.08 -3.98 -28.86
N ASN A 403 32.47 -2.74 -28.58
CA ASN A 403 33.19 -1.90 -29.54
C ASN A 403 34.62 -2.41 -29.83
N TYR A 404 35.19 -3.28 -29.00
CA TYR A 404 36.49 -3.92 -29.27
C TYR A 404 36.52 -4.69 -30.59
N ALA A 405 35.37 -5.15 -31.09
CA ALA A 405 35.27 -5.86 -32.37
C ALA A 405 35.34 -4.92 -33.60
N PHE A 406 35.18 -3.61 -33.39
CA PHE A 406 35.01 -2.61 -34.45
C PHE A 406 36.08 -1.50 -34.40
N LEU A 407 37.12 -1.68 -33.59
CA LEU A 407 38.30 -0.81 -33.59
C LEU A 407 39.08 -0.94 -34.90
N THR A 408 39.91 0.05 -35.24
CA THR A 408 40.85 -0.04 -36.38
C THR A 408 41.77 -1.27 -36.28
N LYS A 409 42.12 -1.65 -35.04
CA LYS A 409 42.78 -2.91 -34.70
C LYS A 409 41.86 -3.69 -33.74
N PRO A 410 40.97 -4.55 -34.26
CA PRO A 410 40.01 -5.24 -33.40
C PRO A 410 40.70 -6.18 -32.41
N ILE A 411 40.21 -6.18 -31.17
CA ILE A 411 40.76 -6.98 -30.06
C ILE A 411 39.98 -8.29 -29.92
N ILE A 412 38.67 -8.25 -30.19
CA ILE A 412 37.80 -9.43 -30.15
C ILE A 412 37.18 -9.70 -31.53
N PRO A 413 36.77 -10.94 -31.84
CA PRO A 413 36.15 -11.28 -33.11
C PRO A 413 34.74 -10.70 -33.29
N THR A 414 34.33 -10.58 -34.55
CA THR A 414 32.92 -10.36 -34.92
C THR A 414 32.22 -11.70 -35.21
N ILE A 415 30.92 -11.74 -34.98
CA ILE A 415 30.06 -12.88 -35.33
C ILE A 415 28.97 -12.40 -36.30
N ASN A 416 28.69 -13.20 -37.32
CA ASN A 416 27.74 -12.90 -38.39
C ASN A 416 28.03 -11.54 -39.03
N LYS A 417 27.08 -10.58 -38.91
CA LYS A 417 27.20 -9.21 -39.41
C LYS A 417 27.40 -8.18 -38.29
N GLY A 418 27.58 -8.61 -37.04
CA GLY A 418 27.72 -7.69 -35.90
C GLY A 418 26.44 -6.89 -35.60
N GLU A 419 25.27 -7.43 -35.89
CA GLU A 419 23.97 -6.80 -35.60
C GLU A 419 23.66 -6.89 -34.10
N LYS A 420 23.47 -5.74 -33.41
CA LYS A 420 23.23 -5.69 -31.95
C LYS A 420 21.95 -6.40 -31.50
N ASN A 421 20.95 -6.55 -32.36
CA ASN A 421 19.70 -7.23 -32.02
C ASN A 421 19.78 -8.76 -32.13
N VAL A 422 20.91 -9.33 -32.59
CA VAL A 422 21.13 -10.78 -32.69
C VAL A 422 21.91 -11.24 -31.46
N LEU A 423 21.34 -12.15 -30.68
CA LEU A 423 21.90 -12.56 -29.38
C LEU A 423 23.28 -13.23 -29.51
N GLU A 424 23.48 -14.05 -30.53
CA GLU A 424 24.76 -14.74 -30.81
C GLU A 424 25.93 -13.75 -30.97
N ASN A 425 25.66 -12.56 -31.53
CA ASN A 425 26.71 -11.60 -31.85
C ASN A 425 27.39 -11.03 -30.60
N TRP A 426 26.78 -11.16 -29.41
CA TRP A 426 27.31 -10.64 -28.16
C TRP A 426 28.32 -11.57 -27.48
N TYR A 427 28.54 -12.79 -27.99
CA TYR A 427 29.36 -13.81 -27.31
C TYR A 427 30.71 -13.30 -26.82
N PHE A 428 31.50 -12.65 -27.68
CA PHE A 428 32.83 -12.17 -27.33
C PHE A 428 32.80 -10.92 -26.45
N ALA A 429 31.81 -10.05 -26.60
CA ALA A 429 31.61 -8.89 -25.73
C ALA A 429 31.26 -9.33 -24.29
N ILE A 430 30.41 -10.35 -24.16
CA ILE A 430 30.06 -10.97 -22.87
C ILE A 430 31.28 -11.62 -22.24
N MET A 431 32.09 -12.33 -23.02
CA MET A 431 33.36 -12.91 -22.55
C MET A 431 34.30 -11.81 -22.03
N ALA A 432 34.48 -10.73 -22.80
CA ALA A 432 35.34 -9.61 -22.45
C ALA A 432 34.77 -8.74 -21.30
N TYR A 433 33.47 -8.80 -21.03
CA TYR A 433 32.85 -8.16 -19.86
C TYR A 433 33.41 -8.72 -18.56
N ASN A 434 33.53 -10.05 -18.48
CA ASN A 434 34.23 -10.70 -17.37
C ASN A 434 35.75 -10.53 -17.45
N GLY A 435 36.30 -10.55 -18.67
CA GLY A 435 37.69 -10.19 -18.93
C GLY A 435 38.34 -11.03 -20.03
N LEU A 436 39.41 -10.47 -20.62
CA LEU A 436 40.28 -11.20 -21.56
C LEU A 436 41.18 -12.15 -20.75
N SER A 437 40.66 -13.33 -20.43
CA SER A 437 41.34 -14.34 -19.62
C SER A 437 41.20 -15.74 -20.23
N PHE A 438 42.25 -16.56 -20.15
CA PHE A 438 42.19 -17.98 -20.53
C PHE A 438 41.20 -18.79 -19.69
N LYS A 439 40.77 -18.29 -18.51
CA LYS A 439 39.65 -18.86 -17.76
C LYS A 439 38.35 -18.88 -18.57
N ASN A 440 38.23 -18.01 -19.58
CA ASN A 440 37.09 -17.92 -20.46
C ASN A 440 37.25 -18.72 -21.77
N ASP A 441 38.30 -19.52 -21.93
CA ASP A 441 38.45 -20.42 -23.08
C ASP A 441 37.41 -21.56 -23.01
N PRO A 442 36.40 -21.59 -23.91
CA PRO A 442 35.34 -22.60 -23.86
C PRO A 442 35.83 -24.00 -24.23
N ASN A 443 37.01 -24.14 -24.85
CA ASN A 443 37.59 -25.45 -25.18
C ASN A 443 38.27 -26.09 -23.97
N LYS A 444 38.62 -25.28 -22.96
CA LYS A 444 39.33 -25.73 -21.75
C LYS A 444 38.46 -25.66 -20.50
N ASN A 445 37.47 -24.76 -20.47
CA ASN A 445 36.60 -24.54 -19.32
C ASN A 445 35.12 -24.61 -19.71
N SER A 446 34.45 -25.70 -19.31
CA SER A 446 33.01 -25.88 -19.49
C SER A 446 32.16 -24.91 -18.65
N LYS A 447 32.77 -24.21 -17.70
CA LYS A 447 32.17 -23.16 -16.86
C LYS A 447 32.68 -21.76 -17.22
N ALA A 448 33.20 -21.55 -18.43
CA ALA A 448 33.58 -20.23 -18.92
C ALA A 448 32.41 -19.24 -18.78
N TYR A 449 32.71 -17.98 -18.46
CA TYR A 449 31.71 -16.99 -18.06
C TYR A 449 30.57 -16.82 -19.07
N GLN A 450 30.91 -16.65 -20.34
CA GLN A 450 29.95 -16.50 -21.43
C GLN A 450 29.04 -17.72 -21.59
N LEU A 451 29.51 -18.93 -21.26
CA LEU A 451 28.67 -20.13 -21.30
C LEU A 451 27.60 -20.10 -20.20
N LYS A 452 27.93 -19.58 -19.00
CA LYS A 452 26.96 -19.37 -17.91
C LYS A 452 25.89 -18.35 -18.30
N VAL A 453 26.30 -17.24 -18.92
CA VAL A 453 25.36 -16.22 -19.42
C VAL A 453 24.41 -16.84 -20.45
N TYR A 454 24.91 -17.64 -21.39
CA TYR A 454 24.05 -18.32 -22.38
C TYR A 454 23.15 -19.40 -21.77
N SER A 455 23.59 -20.08 -20.70
CA SER A 455 22.69 -20.95 -19.91
C SER A 455 21.56 -20.13 -19.30
N ASN A 456 21.86 -18.98 -18.70
CA ASN A 456 20.84 -18.08 -18.14
C ASN A 456 19.89 -17.54 -19.22
N LEU A 457 20.37 -17.27 -20.43
CA LEU A 457 19.51 -16.94 -21.57
C LEU A 457 18.52 -18.08 -21.86
N LYS A 458 19.03 -19.30 -22.02
CA LYS A 458 18.20 -20.48 -22.27
C LYS A 458 17.20 -20.73 -21.16
N ASP A 459 17.68 -20.86 -19.94
CA ASP A 459 16.90 -21.40 -18.83
C ASP A 459 15.94 -20.36 -18.24
N ARG A 460 16.27 -19.07 -18.34
CA ARG A 460 15.53 -18.00 -17.64
C ARG A 460 14.84 -17.04 -18.60
N THR A 461 15.41 -16.75 -19.76
CA THR A 461 14.71 -15.98 -20.82
C THR A 461 13.92 -16.88 -21.76
N MET A 462 14.16 -18.20 -21.77
CA MET A 462 13.56 -19.15 -22.71
C MET A 462 13.88 -18.83 -24.18
N MET A 463 15.02 -18.18 -24.42
CA MET A 463 15.58 -17.93 -25.75
C MET A 463 16.70 -18.94 -26.00
N GLU A 464 16.78 -19.53 -27.19
CA GLU A 464 17.78 -20.58 -27.49
C GLU A 464 18.80 -20.14 -28.55
N PRO A 465 19.62 -19.11 -28.28
CA PRO A 465 20.66 -18.69 -29.20
C PRO A 465 21.73 -19.78 -29.36
N GLU A 466 22.34 -19.82 -30.54
CA GLU A 466 23.45 -20.72 -30.80
C GLU A 466 24.69 -20.30 -30.00
N VAL A 467 25.24 -21.23 -29.22
CA VAL A 467 26.47 -21.00 -28.47
C VAL A 467 27.67 -21.30 -29.37
N MET A 468 28.62 -20.35 -29.45
CA MET A 468 29.83 -20.49 -30.25
C MET A 468 30.65 -21.73 -29.87
N LYS A 469 31.14 -22.44 -30.90
CA LYS A 469 32.07 -23.59 -30.79
C LYS A 469 33.32 -23.34 -31.61
N GLY A 470 34.42 -24.03 -31.27
CA GLY A 470 35.67 -23.94 -32.01
C GLY A 470 36.28 -22.54 -32.01
N VAL A 471 36.20 -21.86 -30.86
CA VAL A 471 36.82 -20.56 -30.65
C VAL A 471 38.34 -20.73 -30.67
N VAL A 472 39.03 -20.01 -31.53
CA VAL A 472 40.49 -20.00 -31.62
C VAL A 472 41.02 -18.90 -30.71
N MET A 473 41.67 -19.29 -29.63
CA MET A 473 42.25 -18.40 -28.62
C MET A 473 43.72 -18.76 -28.41
N THR A 474 44.62 -17.79 -28.60
CA THR A 474 46.07 -17.98 -28.49
C THR A 474 46.69 -17.00 -27.51
N LEU A 475 47.91 -17.29 -27.04
CA LEU A 475 48.67 -16.37 -26.19
C LEU A 475 49.23 -15.22 -27.03
N ASP A 476 48.93 -13.99 -26.62
CA ASP A 476 49.64 -12.83 -27.10
C ASP A 476 51.03 -12.76 -26.43
N PRO A 477 52.14 -12.80 -27.18
CA PRO A 477 53.47 -12.89 -26.58
C PRO A 477 53.87 -11.60 -25.83
N ILE A 478 53.22 -10.47 -26.08
CA ILE A 478 53.54 -9.18 -25.47
C ILE A 478 52.70 -8.97 -24.22
N THR A 479 51.38 -9.04 -24.35
CA THR A 479 50.46 -8.75 -23.25
C THR A 479 50.27 -9.94 -22.31
N GLN A 480 50.65 -11.15 -22.73
CA GLN A 480 50.37 -12.41 -22.04
C GLN A 480 48.87 -12.69 -21.85
N LEU A 481 48.01 -11.96 -22.56
CA LEU A 481 46.56 -12.11 -22.55
C LEU A 481 46.09 -12.97 -23.74
N PRO A 482 44.84 -13.47 -23.72
CA PRO A 482 44.22 -14.08 -24.88
C PRO A 482 44.16 -13.15 -26.10
N SER A 483 44.61 -13.67 -27.23
CA SER A 483 44.51 -13.06 -28.56
C SER A 483 43.65 -13.92 -29.48
N PHE A 484 42.91 -13.26 -30.37
CA PHE A 484 42.04 -13.87 -31.36
C PHE A 484 42.51 -13.62 -32.80
N GLN A 485 43.70 -13.03 -32.99
CA GLN A 485 44.15 -12.55 -34.30
C GLN A 485 44.20 -13.66 -35.37
N GLN A 486 44.35 -14.93 -34.96
CA GLN A 486 44.28 -16.07 -35.88
C GLN A 486 42.89 -16.30 -36.51
N LYS A 487 41.82 -15.81 -35.87
CA LYS A 487 40.45 -15.89 -36.38
C LYS A 487 39.56 -14.80 -35.79
N MET A 488 39.34 -13.74 -36.59
CA MET A 488 38.58 -12.56 -36.19
C MET A 488 37.14 -12.52 -36.69
N SER A 489 36.71 -13.54 -37.43
CA SER A 489 35.34 -13.65 -37.96
C SER A 489 34.78 -15.04 -37.75
N TYR A 490 33.54 -15.08 -37.27
CA TYR A 490 32.78 -16.30 -37.01
C TYR A 490 31.35 -16.17 -37.55
N SER A 491 30.71 -17.31 -37.81
CA SER A 491 29.32 -17.38 -38.26
C SER A 491 28.56 -18.43 -37.46
N THR A 492 27.30 -18.16 -37.16
CA THR A 492 26.37 -19.12 -36.55
C THR A 492 25.30 -19.54 -37.56
N LYS A 493 24.71 -20.72 -37.35
CA LYS A 493 23.56 -21.20 -38.14
C LYS A 493 22.28 -20.46 -37.75
N LYS A 494 22.12 -20.14 -36.45
CA LYS A 494 21.01 -19.33 -35.94
C LYS A 494 21.37 -17.83 -35.89
N ARG A 495 20.33 -17.00 -35.97
CA ARG A 495 20.37 -15.55 -35.72
C ARG A 495 19.18 -15.16 -34.85
N THR A 496 19.28 -15.49 -33.57
CA THR A 496 18.18 -15.34 -32.63
C THR A 496 18.00 -13.85 -32.31
N LEU A 497 16.87 -13.27 -32.74
CA LEU A 497 16.58 -11.86 -32.50
C LEU A 497 16.12 -11.63 -31.06
N SER A 498 16.53 -10.51 -30.48
CA SER A 498 15.96 -10.03 -29.22
C SER A 498 14.47 -9.73 -29.40
N THR A 499 13.66 -10.33 -28.53
CA THR A 499 12.20 -10.14 -28.51
C THR A 499 11.78 -9.06 -27.52
N GLN A 500 12.71 -8.61 -26.69
CA GLN A 500 12.47 -7.57 -25.68
C GLN A 500 12.78 -6.15 -26.19
N LEU A 501 13.23 -6.01 -27.44
CA LEU A 501 13.39 -4.74 -28.15
C LEU A 501 12.16 -4.33 -28.98
N TYR A 502 11.10 -5.13 -29.01
CA TYR A 502 9.92 -4.81 -29.81
C TYR A 502 9.17 -3.60 -29.28
N LYS A 503 8.76 -2.73 -30.22
CA LYS A 503 7.99 -1.52 -29.94
C LYS A 503 6.49 -1.81 -30.01
N LYS A 504 5.71 -0.89 -29.42
CA LYS A 504 4.25 -0.86 -29.55
C LYS A 504 3.82 -0.93 -31.02
N ASP A 505 2.67 -1.53 -31.26
CA ASP A 505 2.00 -1.69 -32.55
C ASP A 505 2.70 -2.63 -33.54
N LYS A 506 3.83 -3.26 -33.12
CA LYS A 506 4.46 -4.34 -33.87
C LYS A 506 3.47 -5.50 -34.02
N GLN A 507 3.29 -5.96 -35.25
CA GLN A 507 2.54 -7.17 -35.57
C GLN A 507 3.49 -8.36 -35.71
N ILE A 508 3.13 -9.47 -35.11
CA ILE A 508 3.95 -10.70 -35.07
C ILE A 508 3.05 -11.89 -35.40
N THR A 509 3.55 -12.79 -36.23
CA THR A 509 2.93 -14.10 -36.47
C THR A 509 3.72 -15.12 -35.68
N LEU A 510 3.07 -15.84 -34.77
CA LEU A 510 3.76 -16.82 -33.92
C LEU A 510 4.33 -17.98 -34.73
N SER A 511 5.60 -18.30 -34.52
CA SER A 511 6.29 -19.44 -35.14
C SER A 511 5.87 -20.79 -34.53
N ALA A 512 5.39 -20.79 -33.29
CA ALA A 512 4.98 -21.98 -32.54
C ALA A 512 3.71 -21.76 -31.72
N LYS A 513 3.17 -22.85 -31.16
CA LYS A 513 2.08 -22.78 -30.17
C LYS A 513 2.56 -22.01 -28.92
N ALA A 514 1.76 -21.06 -28.45
CA ALA A 514 2.11 -20.26 -27.27
C ALA A 514 0.97 -20.15 -26.25
N ASN A 515 1.33 -19.90 -24.99
CA ASN A 515 0.42 -19.75 -23.86
C ASN A 515 0.15 -18.27 -23.55
N PHE A 516 -1.12 -17.89 -23.64
CA PHE A 516 -1.61 -16.53 -23.40
C PHE A 516 -2.30 -16.45 -22.04
N ARG A 517 -2.15 -15.30 -21.37
CA ARG A 517 -2.53 -15.12 -19.97
C ARG A 517 -3.36 -13.86 -19.77
N LYS A 518 -4.15 -13.79 -18.68
CA LYS A 518 -4.94 -12.58 -18.34
C LYS A 518 -4.18 -11.55 -17.51
N VAL A 519 -3.09 -11.96 -16.87
CA VAL A 519 -2.15 -11.11 -16.12
C VAL A 519 -0.71 -11.47 -16.51
N PRO A 520 0.26 -10.54 -16.41
CA PRO A 520 1.67 -10.77 -16.75
C PRO A 520 2.39 -11.55 -15.63
N SER A 521 2.00 -12.81 -15.43
CA SER A 521 2.56 -13.69 -14.40
C SER A 521 2.36 -15.17 -14.76
N THR A 522 3.33 -16.01 -14.44
CA THR A 522 3.21 -17.47 -14.53
C THR A 522 2.46 -18.10 -13.36
N VAL A 523 2.26 -17.37 -12.26
CA VAL A 523 1.67 -17.87 -11.00
C VAL A 523 0.16 -17.60 -10.96
N ASN A 524 -0.62 -18.55 -10.41
CA ASN A 524 -2.08 -18.46 -10.18
C ASN A 524 -2.88 -18.03 -11.41
N ASN A 525 -2.57 -18.63 -12.57
CA ASN A 525 -3.12 -18.19 -13.84
C ASN A 525 -3.28 -19.36 -14.81
N THR A 526 -4.50 -19.55 -15.30
CA THR A 526 -4.84 -20.58 -16.29
C THR A 526 -4.57 -20.05 -17.70
N PRO A 527 -3.54 -20.55 -18.41
CA PRO A 527 -3.24 -20.08 -19.75
C PRO A 527 -4.27 -20.57 -20.77
N LYS A 528 -4.49 -19.78 -21.84
CA LYS A 528 -5.13 -20.23 -23.08
C LYS A 528 -4.08 -20.39 -24.16
N SER A 529 -3.98 -21.56 -24.77
CA SER A 529 -3.02 -21.77 -25.87
C SER A 529 -3.61 -21.38 -27.22
N PHE A 530 -2.78 -20.82 -28.08
CA PHE A 530 -3.09 -20.59 -29.49
C PHE A 530 -1.99 -21.20 -30.37
N PRO A 531 -2.31 -21.70 -31.57
CA PRO A 531 -1.35 -22.42 -32.42
C PRO A 531 -0.34 -21.48 -33.10
N ALA A 532 0.66 -22.08 -33.75
CA ALA A 532 1.50 -21.39 -34.72
C ALA A 532 0.64 -20.71 -35.81
N GLY A 533 1.14 -19.62 -36.38
CA GLY A 533 0.40 -18.80 -37.36
C GLY A 533 -0.55 -17.77 -36.74
N THR A 534 -0.74 -17.79 -35.41
CA THR A 534 -1.56 -16.77 -34.72
C THR A 534 -0.93 -15.39 -34.89
N LYS A 535 -1.73 -14.41 -35.35
CA LYS A 535 -1.29 -13.02 -35.54
C LYS A 535 -1.63 -12.18 -34.31
N VAL A 536 -0.62 -11.58 -33.71
CA VAL A 536 -0.74 -10.72 -32.52
C VAL A 536 -0.27 -9.30 -32.83
N THR A 537 -0.88 -8.31 -32.17
CA THR A 537 -0.39 -6.91 -32.16
C THR A 537 0.03 -6.55 -30.74
N LEU A 538 1.24 -6.00 -30.58
CA LEU A 538 1.74 -5.58 -29.27
C LEU A 538 1.10 -4.24 -28.86
N LEU A 539 0.30 -4.26 -27.80
CA LEU A 539 -0.41 -3.08 -27.29
C LEU A 539 0.41 -2.29 -26.26
N SER A 540 1.23 -2.99 -25.47
CA SER A 540 2.17 -2.40 -24.52
C SER A 540 3.20 -3.44 -24.05
N GLY A 541 4.28 -2.95 -23.44
CA GLY A 541 5.38 -3.75 -22.90
C GLY A 541 6.72 -3.36 -23.52
N PRO A 542 7.82 -4.00 -23.11
CA PRO A 542 7.90 -5.13 -22.16
C PRO A 542 7.44 -4.77 -20.72
N ILE A 543 6.79 -5.72 -20.03
CA ILE A 543 6.31 -5.62 -18.64
C ILE A 543 6.99 -6.73 -17.81
N GLU A 544 7.61 -6.36 -16.69
CA GLU A 544 8.36 -7.30 -15.85
C GLU A 544 7.51 -7.89 -14.72
N ASP A 545 7.67 -9.19 -14.45
CA ASP A 545 7.05 -9.84 -13.30
C ASP A 545 7.99 -9.88 -12.07
N ASN A 546 7.48 -10.31 -10.93
CA ASN A 546 8.28 -10.44 -9.70
C ASN A 546 9.04 -11.78 -9.58
N SER A 547 8.99 -12.65 -10.60
CA SER A 547 9.75 -13.90 -10.57
C SER A 547 11.22 -13.58 -10.78
N SER A 548 12.06 -13.92 -9.81
CA SER A 548 13.51 -13.85 -9.98
C SER A 548 14.01 -14.90 -10.95
N ALA A 549 13.29 -16.02 -11.10
CA ALA A 549 13.61 -17.13 -12.01
C ALA A 549 13.36 -16.79 -13.48
N ASN A 550 12.38 -15.95 -13.79
CA ASN A 550 12.04 -15.56 -15.16
C ASN A 550 12.78 -14.27 -15.55
N LEU A 551 13.52 -14.32 -16.65
CA LEU A 551 14.14 -13.15 -17.29
C LEU A 551 13.45 -12.73 -18.60
N PHE A 552 12.47 -13.49 -19.10
CA PHE A 552 11.59 -13.00 -20.16
C PHE A 552 10.66 -11.91 -19.61
N ALA A 553 10.22 -11.02 -20.50
CA ALA A 553 9.22 -10.00 -20.18
C ALA A 553 7.85 -10.38 -20.74
N TRP A 554 6.81 -9.66 -20.34
CA TRP A 554 5.45 -9.82 -20.84
C TRP A 554 5.06 -8.69 -21.79
N TYR A 555 4.43 -9.02 -22.90
CA TYR A 555 3.75 -8.05 -23.73
C TYR A 555 2.25 -8.18 -23.59
N LYS A 556 1.55 -7.05 -23.44
CA LYS A 556 0.11 -6.99 -23.60
C LYS A 556 -0.19 -7.01 -25.09
N VAL A 557 -1.05 -7.91 -25.54
CA VAL A 557 -1.31 -8.15 -26.96
C VAL A 557 -2.81 -8.24 -27.26
N SER A 558 -3.19 -7.85 -28.48
CA SER A 558 -4.44 -8.27 -29.11
C SER A 558 -4.17 -9.39 -30.11
N ILE A 559 -5.16 -10.26 -30.31
CA ILE A 559 -5.09 -11.37 -31.26
C ILE A 559 -6.10 -11.09 -32.37
N LYS A 560 -5.68 -11.18 -33.64
CA LYS A 560 -6.59 -10.95 -34.77
C LYS A 560 -7.75 -11.96 -34.72
N GLY A 561 -8.99 -11.47 -34.80
CA GLY A 561 -10.19 -12.31 -34.80
C GLY A 561 -10.60 -12.85 -33.42
N THR A 562 -9.97 -12.40 -32.33
CA THR A 562 -10.36 -12.77 -30.96
C THR A 562 -10.66 -11.52 -30.13
N THR A 563 -11.73 -11.55 -29.34
CA THR A 563 -12.09 -10.44 -28.46
C THR A 563 -11.19 -10.38 -27.21
N GLY A 564 -10.81 -9.17 -26.81
CA GLY A 564 -10.08 -8.87 -25.57
C GLY A 564 -8.56 -8.85 -25.72
N THR A 565 -7.88 -8.56 -24.60
CA THR A 565 -6.41 -8.49 -24.53
C THR A 565 -5.83 -9.63 -23.71
N TRP A 566 -4.58 -9.97 -24.00
CA TRP A 566 -3.85 -11.05 -23.36
C TRP A 566 -2.43 -10.60 -23.02
N TYR A 567 -1.74 -11.36 -22.17
CA TYR A 567 -0.31 -11.24 -21.93
C TYR A 567 0.40 -12.44 -22.51
N LEU A 568 1.48 -12.17 -23.23
CA LEU A 568 2.31 -13.17 -23.90
C LEU A 568 3.77 -12.95 -23.47
N ALA A 569 4.44 -14.02 -23.05
CA ALA A 569 5.86 -13.94 -22.70
C ALA A 569 6.71 -13.68 -23.96
N SER A 570 7.73 -12.84 -23.83
CA SER A 570 8.57 -12.36 -24.94
C SER A 570 9.24 -13.51 -25.70
N SER A 571 9.59 -14.59 -25.01
CA SER A 571 10.15 -15.81 -25.61
C SER A 571 9.28 -16.47 -26.65
N ASN A 572 7.96 -16.24 -26.63
CA ASN A 572 7.02 -16.75 -27.63
C ASN A 572 6.91 -15.84 -28.87
N LEU A 573 7.64 -14.73 -28.92
CA LEU A 573 7.61 -13.77 -30.04
C LEU A 573 8.78 -13.97 -31.02
N GLN A 574 9.43 -15.13 -30.95
CA GLN A 574 10.51 -15.56 -31.85
C GLN A 574 10.01 -15.84 -33.27
#